data_AF-A0A2U1S571-F1
#
_entry.id   AF-A0A2U1S571-F1
#
_cell.length_a   1.000
_cell.length_b   1.000
_cell.length_c   1.000
_cell.angle_alpha   90.00
_cell.angle_beta   90.00
_cell.angle_gamma   90.00
#
_symmetry.space_group_name_H-M   'P 1'
#
loop_
_entity.id
_entity.type
_entity.pdbx_description
1 polymer ?
#
loop_
_entity_poly.entity_id
_entity_poly.type
_entity_poly.pdbx_seq_one_letter_code
_entity_poly.pdbx_strand_id
1 'polypeptide(L)' 'MKTVTLDVRSPADAMADFTQAWKTGKPQRSARISFATPELLWKVLTEKRWELLKAL' A
#
# COMPACT_ATOMS: atom_id res chain seq x y z
N MET A 1 -3.46 17.39 -1.10
CA MET A 1 -4.10 16.09 -0.77
C MET A 1 -3.03 15.09 -0.39
N LYS A 2 -3.23 14.30 0.67
CA LYS A 2 -2.30 13.23 1.06
C LYS A 2 -2.78 11.93 0.44
N THR A 3 -2.18 11.51 -0.67
CA THR A 3 -2.55 10.27 -1.37
C THR A 3 -1.78 9.10 -0.75
N VAL A 4 -2.52 8.08 -0.31
CA VAL A 4 -1.97 6.81 0.14
C VAL A 4 -2.28 5.76 -0.92
N THR A 5 -1.25 5.04 -1.36
CA THR A 5 -1.38 3.94 -2.31
C THR A 5 -1.49 2.63 -1.53
N LEU A 6 -2.57 1.88 -1.76
CA LEU A 6 -2.72 0.51 -1.25
C LEU A 6 -2.45 -0.44 -2.41
N ASP A 7 -1.52 -1.37 -2.26
CA ASP A 7 -1.16 -2.35 -3.30
C ASP A 7 -1.00 -3.76 -2.73
N VAL A 8 -1.11 -4.76 -3.61
CA VAL A 8 -0.90 -6.16 -3.26
C VAL A 8 0.37 -6.64 -3.96
N ARG A 9 1.38 -7.02 -3.19
CA ARG A 9 2.68 -7.51 -3.69
C ARG A 9 3.40 -8.33 -2.63
N SER A 10 4.47 -9.02 -3.01
CA SER A 10 5.23 -9.84 -2.05
C SER A 10 5.92 -8.96 -0.99
N PRO A 11 6.10 -9.47 0.25
CA PRO A 11 6.86 -8.78 1.28
C PRO A 11 8.30 -8.47 0.85
N ALA A 12 8.92 -9.38 0.09
CA ALA A 12 10.28 -9.20 -0.41
C ALA A 12 10.39 -7.97 -1.33
N ASP A 13 9.43 -7.81 -2.24
CA ASP A 13 9.39 -6.67 -3.16
C ASP A 13 9.18 -5.36 -2.37
N ALA A 14 8.27 -5.35 -1.39
CA ALA A 14 8.03 -4.17 -0.57
C ALA A 14 9.28 -3.78 0.26
N MET A 15 10.00 -4.77 0.78
CA MET A 15 11.25 -4.55 1.52
C MET A 15 12.41 -4.09 0.63
N ALA A 16 12.43 -4.49 -0.64
CA ALA A 16 13.40 -3.99 -1.61
C ALA A 16 13.22 -2.48 -1.83
N ASP A 17 11.98 -2.02 -2.03
CA ASP A 17 11.66 -0.59 -2.17
C ASP A 17 12.09 0.21 -0.92
N PHE A 18 11.84 -0.33 0.27
CA PHE A 18 12.28 0.28 1.54
C PHE A 18 13.81 0.39 1.59
N THR A 19 14.50 -0.71 1.31
CA THR A 19 15.97 -0.76 1.32
C THR A 19 16.57 0.22 0.32
N GLN A 20 15.95 0.36 -0.86
CA GLN A 20 16.36 1.33 -1.87
C GLN A 20 16.18 2.77 -1.39
N ALA A 21 15.04 3.10 -0.79
CA ALA A 21 14.79 4.43 -0.22
C ALA A 21 15.79 4.75 0.90
N TRP A 22 16.08 3.78 1.77
CA TRP A 22 17.05 3.91 2.85
C TRP A 22 18.46 4.18 2.32
N LYS A 23 18.92 3.40 1.33
CA LYS A 23 20.26 3.55 0.73
C LYS A 23 20.43 4.86 -0.05
N THR A 24 19.38 5.32 -0.71
CA THR A 24 19.45 6.51 -1.59
C THR A 24 19.07 7.81 -0.88
N GLY A 25 18.45 7.73 0.30
CA GLY A 25 17.86 8.87 0.99
C GLY A 25 16.69 9.51 0.25
N LYS A 26 16.20 8.89 -0.83
CA LYS A 26 15.11 9.41 -1.66
C LYS A 26 13.78 8.83 -1.18
N PRO A 27 12.86 9.66 -0.67
CA PRO A 27 11.53 9.19 -0.27
C PRO A 27 10.72 8.76 -1.49
N GLN A 28 9.81 7.81 -1.30
CA GLN A 28 8.82 7.48 -2.33
C GLN A 28 7.86 8.67 -2.55
N ARG A 29 7.35 8.80 -3.78
CA ARG A 29 6.43 9.90 -4.16
C ARG A 29 5.15 9.94 -3.34
N SER A 30 4.66 8.79 -2.88
CA SER A 30 3.46 8.66 -2.05
C SER A 30 3.73 7.71 -0.89
N ALA A 31 2.93 7.86 0.17
CA ALA A 31 2.87 6.85 1.21
C ALA A 31 2.24 5.58 0.62
N ARG A 32 2.92 4.45 0.74
CA ARG A 32 2.46 3.17 0.21
C ARG A 32 2.31 2.16 1.34
N ILE A 33 1.20 1.43 1.33
CA ILE A 33 0.93 0.32 2.24
C ILE A 33 0.69 -0.92 1.38
N SER A 34 1.63 -1.85 1.45
CA SER A 34 1.59 -3.08 0.67
C SER A 34 1.06 -4.25 1.51
N PHE A 35 0.19 -5.05 0.90
CA PHE A 35 -0.38 -6.25 1.50
C PHE A 35 0.13 -7.49 0.77
N ALA A 36 0.47 -8.53 1.52
CA ALA A 36 0.97 -9.78 0.93
C ALA A 36 -0.10 -10.49 0.09
N THR A 37 -1.38 -10.32 0.44
CA THR A 37 -2.50 -10.91 -0.28
C THR A 37 -3.71 -9.95 -0.31
N PRO A 38 -4.63 -10.10 -1.28
CA PRO A 38 -5.86 -9.31 -1.34
C PRO A 38 -6.74 -9.49 -0.10
N GLU A 39 -6.74 -10.67 0.53
CA GLU A 39 -7.56 -10.94 1.71
C GLU A 39 -7.11 -10.11 2.92
N LEU A 40 -5.80 -9.86 3.05
CA LEU A 40 -5.27 -8.98 4.09
C LEU A 40 -5.67 -7.52 3.86
N LEU A 41 -5.69 -7.09 2.60
CA LEU A 41 -6.22 -5.77 2.23
C LEU A 41 -7.71 -5.67 2.61
N TRP A 42 -8.51 -6.70 2.31
CA TRP A 42 -9.93 -6.74 2.65
C TRP A 42 -10.21 -6.75 4.15
N LYS A 43 -9.35 -7.38 4.97
CA LYS A 43 -9.47 -7.31 6.44
C LYS A 43 -9.27 -5.89 6.99
N VAL A 44 -8.54 -5.02 6.27
CA VAL A 44 -8.27 -3.63 6.69
C VAL A 44 -9.29 -2.64 6.14
N LEU A 45 -9.88 -2.94 4.98
CA LEU A 45 -10.98 -2.16 4.41
C LEU A 45 -12.31 -2.65 5.00
N THR A 46 -12.77 -1.99 6.07
CA THR A 46 -14.11 -2.22 6.63
C THR A 46 -15.19 -1.98 5.58
N GLU A 47 -16.39 -2.57 5.74
CA GLU A 47 -17.52 -2.46 4.78
C GLU A 47 -17.78 -1.03 4.31
N LYS A 48 -17.68 -0.04 5.21
CA LYS A 48 -17.86 1.38 4.86
C LYS A 48 -16.88 1.89 3.80
N ARG A 49 -15.66 1.36 3.75
CA ARG A 49 -14.66 1.70 2.72
C ARG A 49 -14.91 0.94 1.42
N TRP A 50 -15.59 -0.20 1.47
CA TRP A 50 -16.01 -0.93 0.28
C TRP A 50 -17.13 -0.21 -0.48
N GLU A 51 -18.08 0.37 0.24
CA GLU A 51 -19.10 1.26 -0.35
C GLU A 51 -18.46 2.46 -1.06
N LEU A 52 -17.40 3.03 -0.50
CA LEU A 52 -16.64 4.11 -1.15
C LEU A 52 -15.87 3.66 -2.39
N LEU A 53 -15.31 2.44 -2.39
CA LEU A 53 -14.58 1.92 -3.54
C LEU A 53 -15.50 1.43 -4.66
N LYS A 54 -16.72 0.96 -4.35
CA LYS A 54 -17.75 0.60 -5.34
C LYS A 54 -18.45 1.80 -5.96
N ALA A 55 -18.46 2.95 -5.27
CA ALA A 55 -19.13 4.16 -5.71
C ALA A 55 -18.27 5.02 -6.67
N LEU A 56 -17.02 4.61 -6.94
CA LEU A 56 -16.12 5.19 -7.93
C LEU A 56 -16.11 4.34 -9.20
#